data_AF-A0A2H0XSQ6-F1
#
_entry.id   AF-A0A2H0XSQ6-F1
#
_cell.length_a   1.000
_cell.length_b   1.000
_cell.length_c   1.000
_cell.angle_alpha   90.00
_cell.angle_beta   90.00
_cell.angle_gamma   90.00
#
_symmetry.space_group_name_H-M   'P 1'
#
loop_
_entity.id
_entity.type
_entity.pdbx_description
1 polymer ?
#
loop_
_entity_poly.entity_id
_entity_poly.type
_entity_poly.pdbx_seq_one_letter_code
_entity_poly.pdbx_strand_id
1 'polypeptide(L)'
;MKKVLTLAIVTFCLATLLFGGSWETVKVASTDMMVTKASFIDANTGWIVYSTTYPTHQMGRVQKTINGGLDWTTVREPDVTDYAWNDMEFIDANVGYACGEGGIIYKTTNGGADWTMIGDTNTYKVELYDLDAVSADVVYIAGKDNTLLKTTNGGTFTKLSYNFDG
;
A
#
# COMPACT_ATOMS: atom_id res chain seq x y z
N MET A 1 -55.77 -12.04 30.26
CA MET A 1 -55.25 -11.54 28.97
C MET A 1 -53.73 -11.54 29.03
N LYS A 2 -53.09 -12.49 28.35
CA LYS A 2 -51.62 -12.62 28.29
C LYS A 2 -51.09 -11.60 27.28
N LYS A 3 -50.29 -10.63 27.70
CA LYS A 3 -49.49 -9.80 26.79
C LYS A 3 -48.16 -10.51 26.57
N VAL A 4 -47.97 -11.02 25.36
CA VAL A 4 -46.71 -11.62 24.90
C VAL A 4 -45.71 -10.49 24.69
N LEU A 5 -44.56 -10.61 25.36
CA LEU A 5 -43.39 -9.76 25.19
C LEU A 5 -42.63 -10.28 23.96
N THR A 6 -42.78 -9.63 22.80
CA THR A 6 -41.97 -9.95 21.62
C THR A 6 -40.63 -9.22 21.75
N LEU A 7 -39.67 -9.88 22.39
CA LEU A 7 -38.25 -9.48 22.39
C LEU A 7 -37.68 -9.79 20.99
N ALA A 8 -37.73 -8.80 20.10
CA ALA A 8 -37.12 -8.90 18.79
C ALA A 8 -35.60 -8.73 18.90
N ILE A 9 -34.89 -9.86 18.94
CA ILE A 9 -33.57 -10.07 18.35
C ILE A 9 -32.53 -8.98 18.70
N VAL A 10 -32.04 -9.01 19.95
CA VAL A 10 -30.66 -8.60 20.28
C VAL A 10 -29.87 -9.88 20.53
N THR A 11 -29.90 -10.80 19.56
CA THR A 11 -29.25 -12.11 19.67
C THR A 11 -28.55 -12.50 18.38
N PHE A 12 -27.89 -11.54 17.73
CA PHE A 12 -26.86 -11.81 16.71
C PHE A 12 -25.53 -11.10 17.01
N CYS A 13 -25.27 -10.79 18.29
CA CYS A 13 -23.96 -10.26 18.73
C CYS A 13 -23.37 -11.05 19.91
N LEU A 14 -24.00 -12.15 20.34
CA LEU A 14 -23.53 -12.95 21.49
C LEU A 14 -22.93 -14.31 21.09
N ALA A 15 -22.80 -14.62 19.79
CA ALA A 15 -22.30 -15.90 19.30
C ALA A 15 -20.84 -15.86 18.78
N THR A 16 -20.21 -14.69 18.66
CA THR A 16 -18.80 -14.58 18.23
C THR A 16 -17.79 -14.62 19.39
N LEU A 17 -18.26 -14.68 20.64
CA LEU A 17 -17.40 -14.60 21.83
C LEU A 17 -16.78 -15.92 22.28
N LEU A 18 -16.91 -17.00 21.51
CA LEU A 18 -16.31 -18.29 21.87
C LEU A 18 -15.55 -18.86 20.67
N PHE A 19 -14.26 -18.50 20.60
CA PHE A 19 -13.20 -19.12 19.81
C PHE A 19 -13.39 -19.13 18.29
N GLY A 20 -12.96 -18.05 17.65
CA GLY A 20 -12.62 -18.06 16.23
C GLY A 20 -12.65 -16.64 15.68
N GLY A 21 -11.49 -16.04 15.41
CA GLY A 21 -11.45 -14.81 14.62
C GLY A 21 -12.12 -15.09 13.27
N SER A 22 -13.23 -14.43 12.98
CA SER A 22 -13.85 -14.49 11.65
C SER A 22 -13.27 -13.38 10.79
N TRP A 23 -12.90 -13.72 9.56
CA TRP A 23 -12.62 -12.70 8.55
C TRP A 23 -13.90 -11.90 8.29
N GLU A 24 -13.80 -10.58 8.39
CA GLU A 24 -14.86 -9.66 7.99
C GLU A 24 -14.40 -8.80 6.82
N THR A 25 -15.33 -8.50 5.91
CA THR A 25 -15.07 -7.59 4.80
C THR A 25 -15.17 -6.16 5.31
N VAL A 26 -14.02 -5.52 5.51
CA VAL A 26 -13.97 -4.11 5.96
C VAL A 26 -14.23 -3.15 4.80
N LYS A 27 -13.91 -3.56 3.56
CA LYS A 27 -14.12 -2.74 2.37
C LYS A 27 -14.30 -3.56 1.11
N VAL A 28 -15.26 -3.16 0.28
CA VAL A 28 -15.39 -3.62 -1.10
C VAL A 28 -15.04 -2.44 -2.01
N ALA A 29 -13.99 -2.58 -2.82
CA ALA A 29 -13.68 -1.57 -3.84
C ALA A 29 -14.88 -1.45 -4.80
N SER A 30 -15.26 -0.21 -5.16
CA SER A 30 -16.16 -0.02 -6.29
C SER A 30 -15.53 -0.64 -7.53
N THR A 31 -16.34 -1.29 -8.36
CA THR A 31 -15.90 -2.15 -9.46
C THR A 31 -14.89 -1.46 -10.39
N ASP A 32 -13.95 -2.26 -10.91
CA ASP A 32 -12.82 -1.95 -11.80
C ASP A 32 -11.48 -1.54 -11.15
N MET A 33 -11.43 -1.37 -9.82
CA MET A 33 -10.18 -1.15 -9.08
C MET A 33 -9.81 -2.34 -8.19
N MET A 34 -8.54 -2.73 -8.22
CA MET A 34 -7.95 -3.76 -7.37
C MET A 34 -7.09 -3.10 -6.30
N VAL A 35 -7.23 -3.51 -5.04
CA VAL A 35 -6.23 -3.18 -4.01
C VAL A 35 -5.02 -4.07 -4.22
N THR A 36 -3.85 -3.49 -4.45
CA THR A 36 -2.62 -4.27 -4.72
C THR A 36 -1.68 -4.33 -3.51
N LYS A 37 -1.70 -3.32 -2.64
CA LYS A 37 -0.91 -3.30 -1.40
C LYS A 37 -1.66 -2.59 -0.28
N ALA A 38 -1.43 -3.06 0.94
CA ALA A 38 -1.76 -2.38 2.19
C ALA A 38 -0.49 -2.21 3.02
N SER A 39 -0.34 -1.06 3.66
CA SER A 39 0.76 -0.76 4.60
C SER A 39 0.17 -0.10 5.84
N PHE A 40 0.48 -0.63 7.02
CA PHE A 40 0.02 -0.13 8.31
C PHE A 40 1.23 0.12 9.20
N ILE A 41 1.29 1.31 9.81
CA ILE A 41 2.35 1.69 10.76
C ILE A 41 1.95 1.39 12.21
N ASP A 42 0.64 1.28 12.46
CA ASP A 42 0.06 0.90 13.74
C ASP A 42 -1.34 0.28 13.50
N ALA A 43 -2.05 -0.07 14.58
CA ALA A 43 -3.36 -0.72 14.50
C ALA A 43 -4.47 0.17 13.90
N ASN A 44 -4.26 1.49 13.82
CA ASN A 44 -5.25 2.47 13.40
C ASN A 44 -4.89 3.14 12.07
N THR A 45 -3.60 3.41 11.84
CA THR A 45 -3.12 4.19 10.71
C THR A 45 -2.55 3.29 9.62
N GLY A 46 -3.15 3.38 8.43
CA GLY A 46 -2.70 2.61 7.28
C GLY A 46 -3.07 3.24 5.94
N TRP A 47 -2.46 2.73 4.88
CA TRP A 47 -2.67 3.12 3.52
C TRP A 47 -2.88 1.89 2.65
N ILE A 48 -3.66 2.08 1.60
CA ILE A 48 -3.83 1.11 0.52
C ILE A 48 -3.61 1.81 -0.80
N VAL A 49 -3.04 1.07 -1.74
CA VAL A 49 -2.89 1.51 -3.13
C VAL A 49 -3.81 0.67 -4.01
N TYR A 50 -4.44 1.36 -4.96
CA TYR A 50 -5.26 0.72 -5.98
C TYR A 50 -4.59 0.77 -7.35
N SER A 51 -4.83 -0.28 -8.13
CA SER A 51 -4.63 -0.31 -9.57
C SER A 51 -5.96 -0.49 -10.29
N THR A 52 -6.14 0.16 -11.42
CA THR A 52 -7.21 -0.21 -12.35
C THR A 52 -6.76 -1.36 -13.24
N THR A 53 -7.70 -2.22 -13.64
CA THR A 53 -7.47 -3.11 -14.77
C THR A 53 -7.75 -2.36 -16.08
N TYR A 54 -6.96 -2.69 -17.12
CA TYR A 54 -7.06 -2.31 -18.54
C TYR A 54 -8.37 -1.63 -19.03
N PRO A 55 -8.32 -0.62 -19.94
CA PRO A 55 -7.19 -0.19 -20.77
C PRO A 55 -6.41 1.02 -20.25
N THR A 56 -6.91 1.70 -19.23
CA THR A 56 -6.20 2.82 -18.60
C THR A 56 -5.51 2.26 -17.37
N HIS A 57 -4.21 2.02 -17.40
CA HIS A 57 -3.41 1.64 -16.23
C HIS A 57 -3.29 2.84 -15.27
N GLN A 58 -4.41 3.31 -14.72
CA GLN A 58 -4.43 4.32 -13.68
C GLN A 58 -4.06 3.64 -12.38
N MET A 59 -2.79 3.76 -12.01
CA MET A 59 -2.21 3.09 -10.86
C MET A 59 -1.71 4.14 -9.87
N GLY A 60 -1.82 3.83 -8.58
CA GLY A 60 -1.36 4.74 -7.54
C GLY A 60 -2.45 5.62 -6.91
N ARG A 61 -3.74 5.28 -7.04
CA ARG A 61 -4.72 5.88 -6.11
C ARG A 61 -4.34 5.43 -4.71
N VAL A 62 -4.09 6.37 -3.80
CA VAL A 62 -3.76 6.06 -2.41
C VAL A 62 -4.91 6.48 -1.52
N GLN A 63 -5.34 5.56 -0.66
CA GLN A 63 -6.32 5.86 0.38
C GLN A 63 -5.71 5.59 1.75
N LYS A 64 -6.07 6.44 2.72
CA LYS A 64 -5.59 6.39 4.10
C LYS A 64 -6.73 6.09 5.06
N THR A 65 -6.44 5.32 6.11
CA THR A 65 -7.29 5.13 7.29
C THR A 65 -6.58 5.63 8.54
N ILE A 66 -7.36 6.05 9.53
CA ILE A 66 -6.90 6.42 10.88
C ILE A 66 -7.69 5.70 11.98
N ASN A 67 -8.50 4.71 11.61
CA ASN A 67 -9.38 3.97 12.49
C ASN A 67 -9.38 2.46 12.18
N GLY A 68 -8.23 1.92 11.80
CA GLY A 68 -8.03 0.48 11.63
C GLY A 68 -8.73 -0.07 10.39
N GLY A 69 -8.97 0.79 9.40
CA GLY A 69 -9.61 0.41 8.15
C GLY A 69 -11.13 0.50 8.16
N LEU A 70 -11.78 0.87 9.27
CA LEU A 70 -13.24 1.06 9.30
C LEU A 70 -13.69 2.06 8.22
N ASP A 71 -12.95 3.16 8.08
CA ASP A 71 -13.15 4.16 7.04
C ASP A 71 -11.85 4.46 6.28
N TRP A 72 -11.97 4.89 5.02
CA TRP A 72 -10.84 5.23 4.16
C TRP A 72 -11.10 6.53 3.41
N THR A 73 -10.10 7.40 3.36
CA THR A 73 -10.14 8.67 2.61
C THR A 73 -9.10 8.67 1.50
N THR A 74 -9.47 9.08 0.29
CA THR A 74 -8.50 9.29 -0.80
C THR A 74 -7.57 10.45 -0.47
N VAL A 75 -6.27 10.16 -0.45
CA VAL A 75 -5.20 11.17 -0.27
C VAL A 75 -4.49 11.46 -1.59
N ARG A 76 -4.54 10.54 -2.56
CA ARG A 76 -4.01 10.73 -3.92
C ARG A 76 -4.94 10.12 -4.95
N GLU A 77 -5.27 10.87 -5.99
CA GLU A 77 -5.83 10.34 -7.23
C GLU A 77 -4.71 10.05 -8.24
N PRO A 78 -4.82 9.00 -9.06
CA PRO A 78 -3.80 8.66 -10.05
C PRO A 78 -3.83 9.66 -11.22
N ASP A 79 -2.66 9.98 -11.76
CA ASP A 79 -2.52 10.72 -13.01
C ASP A 79 -2.54 9.74 -14.20
N VAL A 80 -3.00 10.18 -15.36
CA VAL A 80 -3.06 9.37 -16.60
C VAL A 80 -1.68 8.96 -17.12
N THR A 81 -0.63 9.62 -16.65
CA THR A 81 0.77 9.32 -16.97
C THR A 81 1.47 8.44 -15.94
N ASP A 82 0.78 8.02 -14.88
CA ASP A 82 1.38 7.20 -13.83
C ASP A 82 1.73 5.79 -14.35
N TYR A 83 2.92 5.34 -14.01
CA TYR A 83 3.33 3.95 -14.15
C TYR A 83 2.73 3.09 -13.04
N ALA A 84 2.64 1.79 -13.30
CA ALA A 84 2.22 0.80 -12.32
C ALA A 84 3.07 0.84 -11.04
N TRP A 85 2.44 0.99 -9.88
CA TRP A 85 3.10 0.75 -8.59
C TRP A 85 2.85 -0.71 -8.20
N ASN A 86 3.94 -1.45 -8.02
CA ASN A 86 3.88 -2.84 -7.57
C ASN A 86 3.94 -2.96 -6.05
N ASP A 87 4.63 -2.02 -5.40
CA ASP A 87 4.72 -2.00 -3.96
C ASP A 87 4.71 -0.57 -3.37
N MET A 88 4.28 -0.47 -2.12
CA MET A 88 4.20 0.74 -1.33
C MET A 88 4.33 0.43 0.17
N GLU A 89 5.16 1.19 0.87
CA GLU A 89 5.32 1.10 2.33
C GLU A 89 5.41 2.48 2.96
N PHE A 90 4.72 2.66 4.09
CA PHE A 90 4.85 3.81 4.97
C PHE A 90 5.65 3.44 6.21
N ILE A 91 6.58 4.31 6.59
CA ILE A 91 7.43 4.15 7.78
C ILE A 91 6.83 4.90 8.97
N ASP A 92 6.18 6.03 8.68
CA ASP A 92 5.44 6.81 9.66
C ASP A 92 4.23 7.51 9.02
N ALA A 93 3.57 8.39 9.77
CA ALA A 93 2.37 9.11 9.34
C ALA A 93 2.57 9.99 8.08
N ASN A 94 3.82 10.30 7.75
CA ASN A 94 4.23 11.28 6.75
C ASN A 94 5.09 10.68 5.65
N VAL A 95 6.04 9.79 5.98
CA VAL A 95 7.04 9.27 5.04
C VAL A 95 6.62 7.90 4.52
N GLY A 96 6.63 7.76 3.20
CA GLY A 96 6.40 6.50 2.50
C GLY A 96 7.11 6.43 1.17
N TYR A 97 7.28 5.20 0.67
CA TYR A 97 7.93 4.87 -0.59
C TYR A 97 7.01 4.01 -1.45
N ALA A 98 7.16 4.11 -2.76
CA ALA A 98 6.53 3.23 -3.73
C ALA A 98 7.50 2.90 -4.87
N CYS A 99 7.37 1.71 -5.46
CA CYS A 99 8.17 1.30 -6.61
C CYS A 99 7.33 0.52 -7.62
N GLY A 100 7.82 0.42 -8.86
CA GLY A 100 7.12 -0.34 -9.89
C GLY A 100 7.72 -0.27 -11.28
N GLU A 101 6.86 -0.12 -12.29
CA GLU A 101 7.18 -0.32 -13.70
C GLU A 101 8.22 0.67 -14.24
N GLY A 102 9.14 0.17 -15.07
CA GLY A 102 10.15 1.02 -15.72
C GLY A 102 11.15 1.66 -14.75
N GLY A 103 11.27 1.13 -13.53
CA GLY A 103 12.24 1.57 -12.54
C GLY A 103 11.80 2.72 -11.67
N ILE A 104 10.51 3.06 -11.70
CA ILE A 104 10.01 4.18 -10.91
C ILE A 104 10.19 3.91 -9.43
N ILE A 105 10.62 4.95 -8.72
CA ILE A 105 10.65 4.99 -7.27
C ILE A 105 10.09 6.34 -6.86
N TYR A 106 9.06 6.34 -6.01
CA TYR A 106 8.43 7.54 -5.49
C TYR A 106 8.62 7.63 -3.98
N LYS A 107 8.67 8.87 -3.47
CA LYS A 107 8.65 9.18 -2.04
C LYS A 107 7.60 10.23 -1.72
N THR A 108 6.90 10.05 -0.62
CA THR A 108 6.08 11.08 0.02
C THR A 108 6.69 11.49 1.36
N THR A 109 6.43 12.73 1.77
CA THR A 109 6.76 13.25 3.11
C THR A 109 5.56 13.95 3.76
N ASN A 110 4.36 13.73 3.22
CA ASN A 110 3.11 14.34 3.69
C ASN A 110 1.96 13.32 3.74
N GLY A 111 2.26 12.06 4.04
CA GLY A 111 1.28 11.03 4.33
C GLY A 111 0.55 10.53 3.08
N GLY A 112 1.20 10.64 1.93
CA GLY A 112 0.69 10.17 0.65
C GLY A 112 -0.14 11.19 -0.13
N ALA A 113 -0.23 12.44 0.34
CA ALA A 113 -0.93 13.50 -0.39
C ALA A 113 -0.19 13.86 -1.69
N ASP A 114 1.14 13.99 -1.61
CA ASP A 114 2.01 14.22 -2.77
C ASP A 114 3.16 13.21 -2.80
N TRP A 115 3.58 12.86 -4.02
CA TRP A 115 4.67 11.92 -4.25
C TRP A 115 5.66 12.49 -5.26
N THR A 116 6.94 12.44 -4.92
CA THR A 116 8.05 12.87 -5.77
C THR A 116 8.74 11.65 -6.35
N MET A 117 8.93 11.59 -7.67
CA MET A 117 9.73 10.56 -8.31
C MET A 117 11.22 10.81 -8.01
N ILE A 118 11.86 9.82 -7.38
CA ILE A 118 13.28 9.86 -6.96
C ILE A 118 14.11 8.72 -7.57
N GLY A 119 13.50 7.84 -8.35
CA GLY A 119 14.20 6.78 -9.06
C GLY A 119 15.01 7.28 -10.26
N ASP A 120 16.19 6.70 -10.48
CA ASP A 120 16.96 6.91 -11.71
C ASP A 120 16.46 5.96 -12.81
N THR A 121 15.38 6.37 -13.47
CA THR A 121 14.76 5.62 -14.57
C THR A 121 15.58 5.67 -15.87
N ASN A 122 16.69 6.42 -15.93
CA ASN A 122 17.60 6.34 -17.07
C ASN A 122 18.57 5.16 -16.92
N THR A 123 19.05 4.95 -15.69
CA THR A 123 19.99 3.88 -15.37
C THR A 123 19.27 2.56 -15.10
N TYR A 124 18.12 2.57 -14.41
CA TYR A 124 17.43 1.37 -13.94
C TYR A 124 16.07 1.17 -14.60
N LYS A 125 16.03 0.90 -15.92
CA LYS A 125 14.80 0.67 -16.69
C LYS A 125 14.24 -0.75 -16.54
N VAL A 126 14.00 -1.17 -15.30
CA VAL A 126 13.55 -2.53 -14.98
C VAL A 126 12.34 -2.50 -14.07
N GLU A 127 11.54 -3.56 -14.11
CA GLU A 127 10.43 -3.73 -13.18
C GLU A 127 10.94 -3.86 -11.74
N LEU A 128 10.43 -3.05 -10.82
CA LEU A 128 10.70 -3.16 -9.38
C LEU A 128 9.49 -3.80 -8.71
N TYR A 129 9.70 -4.90 -7.99
CA TYR A 129 8.61 -5.76 -7.53
C TYR A 129 8.24 -5.57 -6.06
N ASP A 130 9.23 -5.28 -5.21
CA ASP A 130 9.08 -5.33 -3.75
C ASP A 130 10.00 -4.29 -3.11
N LEU A 131 9.54 -3.64 -2.05
CA LEU A 131 10.32 -2.69 -1.27
C LEU A 131 10.21 -2.96 0.23
N ASP A 132 11.31 -2.74 0.94
CA ASP A 132 11.40 -2.84 2.40
C ASP A 132 12.05 -1.57 2.95
N ALA A 133 11.24 -0.76 3.65
CA ALA A 133 11.62 0.52 4.21
C ALA A 133 11.94 0.42 5.70
N VAL A 134 13.22 0.12 5.99
CA VAL A 134 13.75 0.00 7.36
C VAL A 134 13.65 1.32 8.15
N SER A 135 13.79 2.46 7.47
CA SER A 135 13.62 3.80 8.05
C SER A 135 13.33 4.82 6.95
N ALA A 136 13.12 6.08 7.34
CA ALA A 136 12.94 7.20 6.41
C ALA A 136 14.15 7.43 5.48
N ASP A 137 15.32 6.88 5.80
CA ASP A 137 16.55 7.04 5.03
C ASP A 137 17.10 5.74 4.44
N VAL A 138 16.66 4.58 4.95
CA VAL A 138 17.19 3.26 4.55
C VAL A 138 16.07 2.41 3.98
N VAL A 139 16.13 2.18 2.67
CA VAL A 139 15.14 1.38 1.92
C VAL A 139 15.87 0.45 0.97
N TYR A 140 15.37 -0.76 0.84
CA TYR A 140 15.81 -1.77 -0.13
C TYR A 140 14.71 -2.03 -1.13
N ILE A 141 15.06 -2.22 -2.41
CA ILE A 141 14.09 -2.50 -3.47
C ILE A 141 14.62 -3.64 -4.34
N ALA A 142 13.84 -4.69 -4.49
CA ALA A 142 14.14 -5.82 -5.36
C ALA A 142 13.37 -5.70 -6.67
N GLY A 143 14.01 -6.10 -7.77
CA GLY A 143 13.43 -6.01 -9.10
C GLY A 143 14.06 -6.97 -10.10
N LYS A 144 13.57 -6.89 -11.33
CA LYS A 144 14.00 -7.71 -12.47
C LYS A 144 15.51 -7.55 -12.75
N ASP A 145 16.09 -8.53 -13.43
CA ASP A 145 17.49 -8.54 -13.88
C ASP A 145 18.51 -8.43 -12.72
N ASN A 146 18.25 -9.22 -11.66
CA ASN A 146 19.04 -9.27 -10.44
C ASN A 146 19.26 -7.87 -9.84
N THR A 147 18.21 -7.05 -9.84
CA THR A 147 18.29 -5.68 -9.34
C THR A 147 17.94 -5.66 -7.86
N LEU A 148 18.92 -5.24 -7.05
CA LEU A 148 18.71 -4.88 -5.66
C LEU A 148 19.22 -3.45 -5.48
N LEU A 149 18.31 -2.52 -5.24
CA LEU A 149 18.63 -1.12 -5.00
C LEU A 149 18.62 -0.84 -3.51
N LYS A 150 19.47 0.10 -3.07
CA LYS A 150 19.48 0.60 -1.71
C LYS A 150 19.66 2.10 -1.67
N THR A 151 18.99 2.74 -0.73
CA THR A 151 19.28 4.10 -0.27
C THR A 151 19.72 4.10 1.20
N THR A 152 20.50 5.11 1.58
CA THR A 152 20.87 5.41 2.99
C THR A 152 20.66 6.89 3.34
N ASN A 153 20.03 7.64 2.45
CA ASN A 153 19.68 9.05 2.61
C ASN A 153 18.22 9.33 2.21
N GLY A 154 17.46 8.26 1.95
CA GLY A 154 16.07 8.32 1.56
C GLY A 154 15.78 9.03 0.24
N GLY A 155 16.77 9.32 -0.61
CA GLY A 155 16.59 10.13 -1.81
C GLY A 155 17.33 9.62 -3.05
N THR A 156 18.47 8.94 -2.90
CA THR A 156 19.21 8.36 -4.03
C THR A 156 19.39 6.87 -3.83
N PHE A 157 19.09 6.10 -4.87
CA PHE A 157 19.22 4.65 -4.87
C PHE A 157 20.45 4.22 -5.68
N THR A 158 21.15 3.22 -5.17
CA THR A 158 22.29 2.59 -5.82
C THR A 158 22.02 1.10 -6.00
N LYS A 159 22.29 0.56 -7.19
CA LYS A 159 22.27 -0.89 -7.40
C LYS A 159 23.43 -1.52 -6.66
N LEU A 160 23.10 -2.40 -5.74
CA LEU A 160 24.08 -3.20 -5.03
C LEU A 160 24.61 -4.27 -5.98
N SER A 161 25.94 -4.33 -6.10
CA SER A 161 26.61 -5.39 -6.85
C SER A 161 26.85 -6.55 -5.90
N TYR A 162 26.24 -7.70 -6.20
CA TYR A 162 26.48 -8.95 -5.51
C TYR A 162 26.84 -10.02 -6.52
N ASN A 163 27.86 -10.82 -6.21
CA ASN A 163 27.97 -12.12 -6.83
C ASN A 163 26.97 -13.02 -6.09
N PHE A 164 25.83 -13.30 -6.72
CA PHE A 164 25.06 -14.47 -6.35
C PHE A 164 25.89 -15.67 -6.81
N ASP A 165 26.90 -16.02 -6.03
CA ASP A 165 27.65 -17.26 -6.18
C ASP A 165 26.63 -18.38 -5.90
N GLY A 166 26.00 -18.87 -6.96
CA GLY A 166 25.22 -20.10 -6.98
C GLY A 166 26.11 -21.26 -7.37
#